data_AF-I2DTR1-F1
#
_entry.id   AF-I2DTR1-F1
#
_cell.length_a   1.000
_cell.length_b   1.000
_cell.length_c   1.000
_cell.angle_alpha   90.00
_cell.angle_beta   90.00
_cell.angle_gamma   90.00
#
_symmetry.space_group_name_H-M   'P 1'
#
loop_
_entity.id
_entity.type
_entity.pdbx_description
1 polymer ?
#
loop_
_entity_poly.entity_id
_entity_poly.type
_entity_poly.pdbx_seq_one_letter_code
_entity_poly.pdbx_strand_id
1 'polypeptide(L)'
;MCQPDSELLHDLWGEGISAVNAGYYELVCTDTQPSASVGCAWYVAVGQPDVQVGRGDVSSNVMLLDTDGDDYGAQYSRALIQNWLCSGARQRALESAVVADH
;
A
#
# COMPACT_ATOMS: atom_id res chain seq x y z
N MET A 1 7.54 -6.95 -3.61
CA MET A 1 7.93 -6.42 -4.93
C MET A 1 7.53 -4.96 -4.94
N CYS A 2 8.39 -4.07 -5.43
CA CYS A 2 8.05 -2.68 -5.67
C CYS A 2 8.28 -2.44 -7.16
N GLN A 3 7.44 -1.62 -7.79
CA GLN A 3 7.61 -1.33 -9.21
C GLN A 3 7.06 0.08 -9.51
N PRO A 4 7.86 0.97 -10.09
CA PRO A 4 7.36 2.27 -10.56
C PRO A 4 6.40 2.07 -11.75
N ASP A 5 5.40 2.94 -11.85
CA ASP A 5 4.41 2.92 -12.91
C ASP A 5 4.10 4.35 -13.41
N SER A 6 4.45 4.60 -14.67
CA SER A 6 4.25 5.89 -15.33
C SER A 6 2.80 6.18 -15.71
N GLU A 7 1.99 5.16 -15.95
CA GLU A 7 0.57 5.32 -16.26
C GLU A 7 -0.16 5.76 -14.99
N LEU A 8 0.10 5.10 -13.85
CA LEU A 8 -0.41 5.51 -12.55
C LEU A 8 0.01 6.95 -12.20
N LEU A 9 1.26 7.32 -12.47
CA LEU A 9 1.73 8.69 -12.27
C LEU A 9 0.91 9.71 -13.09
N HIS A 10 0.59 9.37 -14.34
CA HIS A 10 -0.21 10.22 -15.21
C HIS A 10 -1.67 10.32 -14.73
N ASP A 11 -2.25 9.21 -14.28
CA ASP A 11 -3.60 9.17 -13.72
C ASP A 11 -3.70 10.07 -12.48
N LEU A 12 -2.70 10.01 -11.59
CA LEU A 12 -2.62 10.88 -10.41
C LEU A 12 -2.59 12.37 -10.80
N TRP A 13 -1.87 12.74 -11.87
CA TRP A 13 -1.92 14.11 -12.39
C TRP A 13 -3.31 14.48 -12.91
N GLY A 14 -4.01 13.56 -13.56
CA GLY A 14 -5.39 13.72 -13.99
C GLY A 14 -6.36 13.95 -12.83
N GLU A 15 -6.08 13.38 -11.66
CA GLU A 15 -6.83 13.57 -10.41
C GLU A 15 -6.43 14.85 -9.64
N GLY A 16 -5.45 15.61 -10.14
CA GLY A 16 -4.95 16.84 -9.51
C GLY A 16 -3.91 16.60 -8.42
N ILE A 17 -3.38 15.39 -8.29
CA ILE A 17 -2.29 15.05 -7.37
C ILE A 17 -0.97 15.33 -8.08
N SER A 18 -0.24 16.36 -7.63
CA SER A 18 1.10 16.66 -8.16
C SER A 18 2.13 15.65 -7.61
N ALA A 19 2.17 14.45 -8.16
CA ALA A 19 3.17 13.43 -7.85
C ALA A 19 4.43 13.58 -8.73
N VAL A 20 5.61 13.28 -8.18
CA VAL A 20 6.87 13.19 -8.93
C VAL A 20 7.21 11.74 -9.30
N ASN A 21 6.61 10.79 -8.60
CA ASN A 21 6.81 9.38 -8.81
C ASN A 21 5.62 8.59 -8.25
N ALA A 22 5.34 7.44 -8.84
CA ALA A 22 4.27 6.54 -8.40
C ALA A 22 4.55 5.11 -8.82
N GLY A 23 3.86 4.17 -8.20
CA GLY A 23 3.96 2.77 -8.54
C GLY A 23 3.12 1.87 -7.65
N TYR A 24 3.43 0.57 -7.72
CA TYR A 24 2.79 -0.46 -6.92
C TYR A 24 3.78 -1.12 -5.98
N TYR A 25 3.28 -1.58 -4.84
CA TYR A 25 4.01 -2.34 -3.84
C TYR A 25 3.20 -3.55 -3.42
N GLU A 26 3.80 -4.73 -3.47
CA GLU A 26 3.17 -6.00 -3.12
C GLU A 26 3.99 -6.75 -2.05
N LEU A 27 3.30 -7.16 -0.99
CA LEU A 27 3.77 -8.05 0.05
C LEU A 27 3.08 -9.40 -0.08
N VAL A 28 3.84 -10.48 -0.08
CA VAL A 28 3.31 -11.85 -0.05
C VAL A 28 3.92 -12.59 1.12
N CYS A 29 3.06 -13.15 1.98
CA CYS A 29 3.45 -14.03 3.08
C CYS A 29 3.12 -15.48 2.71
N THR A 30 4.17 -16.24 2.39
CA THR A 30 4.07 -17.67 2.02
C THR A 30 4.13 -18.62 3.21
N ASP A 31 4.33 -18.10 4.43
CA ASP A 31 4.42 -18.90 5.67
C ASP A 31 3.03 -19.26 6.24
N THR A 32 1.97 -18.86 5.55
CA THR A 32 0.57 -19.10 5.92
C THR A 32 -0.13 -19.95 4.87
N GLN A 33 -1.15 -20.71 5.27
CA GLN A 33 -1.99 -21.49 4.35
C GLN A 33 -3.46 -21.10 4.55
N PRO A 34 -4.12 -20.46 3.56
CA PRO A 34 -3.56 -19.99 2.28
C PRO A 34 -2.55 -18.84 2.46
N SER A 35 -1.71 -18.60 1.44
CA SER A 35 -0.79 -17.45 1.43
C SER A 35 -1.56 -16.14 1.57
N ALA A 36 -1.05 -15.22 2.38
CA ALA A 36 -1.60 -13.87 2.52
C ALA A 36 -0.88 -12.89 1.59
N SER A 37 -1.61 -11.94 1.03
CA SER A 37 -1.06 -10.87 0.20
C SER A 37 -1.67 -9.50 0.53
N VAL A 38 -0.84 -8.47 0.42
CA VAL A 38 -1.22 -7.07 0.62
C VAL A 38 -0.50 -6.24 -0.44
N GLY A 39 -1.28 -5.58 -1.28
CA GLY A 39 -0.83 -4.68 -2.31
C GLY A 39 -1.29 -3.24 -2.06
N CYS A 40 -0.50 -2.27 -2.49
CA CYS A 40 -0.94 -0.88 -2.55
C CYS A 40 -0.34 -0.09 -3.72
N ALA A 41 -1.07 0.93 -4.17
CA ALA A 41 -0.49 2.02 -4.94
C ALA A 41 0.23 3.00 -4.01
N TRP A 42 1.41 3.47 -4.44
CA TRP A 42 2.18 4.48 -3.74
C TRP A 42 2.51 5.65 -4.65
N TYR A 43 2.74 6.82 -4.07
CA TYR A 43 3.25 7.99 -4.78
C TYR A 43 4.10 8.88 -3.87
N VAL A 44 4.92 9.71 -4.48
CA VAL A 44 5.68 10.78 -3.81
C VAL A 44 5.18 12.11 -4.35
N ALA A 45 4.64 12.95 -3.49
CA ALA A 45 4.12 14.26 -3.89
C ALA A 45 5.26 15.29 -4.07
N VAL A 46 5.07 16.25 -4.97
CA VAL A 46 6.00 17.38 -5.16
C VAL A 46 6.22 18.10 -3.83
N GLY A 47 7.47 18.25 -3.43
CA GLY A 47 7.86 18.95 -2.20
C GLY A 47 7.62 18.15 -0.92
N GLN A 48 7.20 16.89 -1.01
CA GLN A 48 7.09 15.99 0.13
C GLN A 48 8.10 14.84 0.00
N PRO A 49 8.92 14.58 1.03
CA PRO A 49 9.88 13.49 0.99
C PRO A 49 9.23 12.13 1.26
N ASP A 50 8.04 12.12 1.86
CA ASP A 50 7.41 10.90 2.36
C ASP A 50 6.65 10.17 1.25
N VAL A 51 6.78 8.84 1.24
CA VAL A 51 5.99 7.96 0.37
C VAL A 51 4.56 7.89 0.93
N GLN A 52 3.59 8.22 0.09
CA GLN A 52 2.17 8.16 0.43
C GLN A 52 1.55 6.91 -0.19
N VAL A 53 0.64 6.28 0.55
CA VAL A 53 -0.22 5.21 0.04
C VAL A 53 -1.51 5.85 -0.45
N GLY A 54 -1.93 5.50 -1.67
CA GLY A 54 -3.17 5.96 -2.28
C GLY A 54 -4.39 5.68 -1.40
N ARG A 55 -5.31 6.65 -1.32
CA ARG A 55 -6.48 6.56 -0.43
C ARG A 55 -7.48 5.54 -0.98
N GLY A 56 -7.46 4.34 -0.42
CA GLY A 56 -8.36 3.25 -0.82
C GLY A 56 -7.72 2.24 -1.77
N ASP A 57 -6.46 2.46 -2.16
CA ASP A 57 -5.76 1.62 -3.14
C ASP A 57 -5.06 0.41 -2.49
N VAL A 58 -5.51 0.01 -1.31
CA VAL A 58 -5.04 -1.22 -0.66
C VAL A 58 -5.89 -2.39 -1.14
N SER A 59 -5.21 -3.35 -1.78
CA SER A 59 -5.75 -4.64 -2.17
C SER A 59 -5.22 -5.73 -1.24
N SER A 60 -6.05 -6.67 -0.82
CA SER A 60 -5.62 -7.79 0.02
C SER A 60 -6.58 -8.96 -0.08
N ASN A 61 -6.06 -10.17 0.11
CA ASN A 61 -6.85 -11.39 0.30
C ASN A 61 -7.12 -11.71 1.80
N VAL A 62 -6.83 -10.77 2.71
CA VAL A 62 -6.98 -10.93 4.15
C VAL A 62 -8.29 -10.29 4.64
N MET A 63 -9.06 -11.06 5.41
CA MET A 63 -10.15 -10.55 6.25
C MET A 63 -9.68 -10.57 7.70
N LEU A 64 -9.78 -9.43 8.39
CA LEU A 64 -9.48 -9.38 9.82
C LEU A 64 -10.70 -9.84 10.61
N LEU A 65 -10.44 -10.59 11.67
CA LEU A 65 -11.45 -11.05 12.62
C LEU A 65 -11.22 -10.37 13.98
N ASP A 66 -12.28 -10.21 14.75
CA ASP A 66 -12.18 -9.80 16.15
C ASP A 66 -11.75 -10.97 17.07
N THR A 67 -11.79 -10.73 18.38
CA THR A 67 -11.39 -11.72 19.38
C THR A 67 -12.38 -12.88 19.51
N ASP A 68 -13.62 -12.69 19.08
CA ASP A 68 -14.69 -13.69 19.10
C ASP A 68 -14.72 -14.51 17.78
N GLY A 69 -13.97 -14.04 16.77
CA GLY A 69 -13.83 -14.66 15.46
C GLY A 69 -14.78 -14.09 14.41
N ASP A 70 -15.51 -13.02 14.74
CA ASP A 70 -16.43 -12.35 13.83
C ASP A 70 -15.66 -11.45 12.85
N ASP A 71 -16.16 -11.34 11.61
CA ASP A 71 -15.50 -10.55 10.59
C ASP A 71 -15.71 -9.04 10.80
N TYR A 72 -14.62 -8.28 10.61
CA TYR A 72 -14.70 -6.81 10.57
C TYR A 72 -15.28 -6.27 9.25
N GLY A 73 -15.56 -7.15 8.29
CA GLY A 73 -15.88 -6.77 6.92
C GLY A 73 -14.69 -6.23 6.12
N ALA A 74 -14.86 -6.22 4.80
CA ALA A 74 -13.78 -5.87 3.87
C ALA A 74 -13.32 -4.41 3.99
N GLN A 75 -14.24 -3.47 4.21
CA GLN A 75 -13.91 -2.05 4.30
C GLN A 75 -13.06 -1.74 5.54
N TYR A 76 -13.43 -2.29 6.70
CA TYR A 76 -12.69 -2.05 7.94
C TYR A 76 -11.35 -2.78 7.94
N SER A 77 -11.32 -4.02 7.43
CA SER A 77 -10.07 -4.76 7.22
C SER A 77 -9.10 -3.97 6.34
N ARG A 78 -9.56 -3.40 5.23
CA ARG A 78 -8.74 -2.56 4.34
C ARG A 78 -8.18 -1.33 5.08
N ALA A 79 -9.00 -0.64 5.85
CA ALA A 79 -8.57 0.54 6.59
C ALA A 79 -7.49 0.20 7.65
N LEU A 80 -7.65 -0.92 8.36
CA LEU A 80 -6.66 -1.39 9.33
C LEU A 80 -5.36 -1.82 8.65
N ILE A 81 -5.43 -2.53 7.52
CA ILE A 81 -4.26 -2.92 6.74
C ILE A 81 -3.53 -1.68 6.20
N GLN A 82 -4.27 -0.67 5.72
CA GLN A 82 -3.69 0.60 5.29
C GLN A 82 -2.95 1.29 6.44
N ASN A 83 -3.58 1.40 7.61
CA ASN A 83 -2.94 1.99 8.79
C ASN A 83 -1.68 1.21 9.19
N TRP A 84 -1.73 -0.11 9.11
CA TRP A 84 -0.58 -0.97 9.38
C TRP A 84 0.57 -0.72 8.39
N LEU A 85 0.28 -0.68 7.08
CA LEU A 85 1.26 -0.35 6.03
C LEU A 85 1.91 1.02 6.27
N CYS A 86 1.11 2.02 6.64
CA CYS A 86 1.55 3.38 6.92
C CYS A 86 2.08 3.57 8.36
N SER A 87 2.52 2.51 9.04
CA SER A 87 3.02 2.63 10.42
C SER A 87 4.37 1.95 10.66
N GLY A 88 5.18 2.60 11.51
CA GLY A 88 6.36 2.02 12.15
C GLY A 88 7.37 1.37 11.19
N ALA A 89 7.63 0.08 11.39
CA ALA A 89 8.59 -0.66 10.57
C ALA A 89 8.10 -0.92 9.14
N ARG A 90 6.78 -0.94 8.92
CA ARG A 90 6.20 -1.24 7.60
C ARG A 90 6.28 -0.06 6.65
N GLN A 91 5.99 1.14 7.13
CA GLN A 91 6.18 2.36 6.34
C GLN A 91 7.64 2.51 5.92
N ARG A 92 8.58 2.31 6.84
CA ARG A 92 10.03 2.38 6.53
C ARG A 92 10.46 1.33 5.49
N ALA A 93 9.87 0.14 5.53
CA ALA A 93 10.15 -0.90 4.54
C ALA A 93 9.60 -0.55 3.16
N LEU A 94 8.41 0.06 3.09
CA LEU A 94 7.85 0.60 1.85
C LEU A 94 8.74 1.71 1.28
N GLU A 95 9.10 2.70 2.09
CA GLU A 95 10.00 3.79 1.68
C GLU A 95 11.35 3.27 1.18
N SER A 96 11.93 2.29 1.89
CA SER A 96 13.20 1.67 1.48
C SER A 96 13.07 0.91 0.16
N ALA A 97 11.92 0.26 -0.09
CA ALA A 97 11.68 -0.45 -1.35
C ALA A 97 11.51 0.51 -2.53
N VAL A 98 10.82 1.64 -2.33
CA VAL A 98 10.67 2.70 -3.35
C VAL A 98 12.03 3.28 -3.73
N VAL A 99 12.93 3.49 -2.77
CA VAL A 99 14.27 4.03 -3.03
C VAL A 99 15.20 2.99 -3.68
N ALA A 100 15.05 1.70 -3.36
CA ALA A 100 15.93 0.65 -3.86
C ALA A 100 15.72 0.32 -5.35
N ASP A 101 14.55 0.62 -5.92
CA ASP A 101 14.24 0.45 -7.34
C ASP A 101 14.58 1.70 -8.19
N HIS A 102 15.48 2.57 -7.70
CA HIS A 102 16.03 3.73 -8.42
C HIS A 102 17.53 3.62 -8.68
#